data_AF-S4PZ30-F1
#
_entry.id   AF-S4PZ30-F1
#
_cell.length_a   1.000
_cell.length_b   1.000
_cell.length_c   1.000
_cell.angle_alpha   90.00
_cell.angle_beta   90.00
_cell.angle_gamma   90.00
#
_symmetry.space_group_name_H-M   'P 1'
#
loop_
_entity.id
_entity.type
_entity.pdbx_description
1 polymer ?
#
loop_
_entity_poly.entity_id
_entity_poly.type
_entity_poly.pdbx_seq_one_letter_code
_entity_poly.pdbx_strand_id
1 'polypeptide(L)' 'RHIEYPTYTAAVVMEMDYDRIDINQCPPSEGNDKPNRFASTARCKEETTECEPIHGWGFRRGGYQCRCRPGFR' A
#
# COMPACT_ATOMS: atom_id res chain seq x y z
N ARG A 1 -16.57 12.32 -41.39
CA ARG A 1 -16.61 11.81 -40.00
C ARG A 1 -15.53 10.73 -39.90
N HIS A 2 -14.35 11.06 -39.36
CA HIS A 2 -13.28 10.07 -39.15
C HIS A 2 -13.62 9.26 -37.90
N ILE A 3 -13.70 7.94 -38.06
CA ILE A 3 -13.87 6.99 -36.98
C ILE A 3 -12.47 6.50 -36.65
N GLU A 4 -11.94 6.94 -35.51
CA GLU A 4 -10.68 6.42 -34.99
C GLU A 4 -10.96 5.11 -34.26
N TYR A 5 -10.57 4.00 -34.86
CA TYR A 5 -10.55 2.71 -34.18
C TYR A 5 -9.30 2.66 -33.31
N PRO A 6 -9.41 2.55 -31.96
CA PRO A 6 -8.24 2.37 -31.12
C PRO A 6 -7.59 1.04 -31.50
N THR A 7 -6.49 1.12 -32.23
CA THR A 7 -5.58 0.01 -32.47
C THR A 7 -4.60 0.05 -31.31
N TYR A 8 -4.42 -1.06 -30.58
CA TYR A 8 -3.43 -1.11 -29.50
C TYR A 8 -2.07 -0.64 -30.03
N THR A 9 -1.63 0.56 -29.62
CA THR A 9 -0.47 1.25 -30.24
C THR A 9 0.87 0.66 -29.78
N ALA A 10 0.93 0.10 -28.56
CA ALA A 10 2.11 -0.54 -28.01
C ALA A 10 1.76 -1.47 -26.84
N ALA A 11 2.62 -2.46 -26.60
CA ALA A 11 2.63 -3.26 -25.38
C ALA A 11 3.95 -3.01 -24.64
N VAL A 12 3.90 -2.93 -23.30
CA VAL A 12 5.08 -2.80 -22.44
C VAL A 12 5.09 -3.96 -21.46
N VAL A 13 6.27 -4.54 -21.25
CA VAL A 13 6.53 -5.53 -20.20
C VAL A 13 7.41 -4.85 -19.16
N MET A 14 7.02 -4.95 -17.89
CA MET A 14 7.80 -4.45 -16.76
C MET A 14 8.10 -5.64 -15.83
N GLU A 15 9.35 -5.74 -15.41
CA GLU A 15 9.80 -6.75 -14.44
C GLU A 15 10.19 -6.03 -13.15
N MET A 16 9.66 -6.48 -12.02
CA MET A 16 9.89 -5.87 -10.71
C MET A 16 10.17 -6.97 -9.70
N ASP A 17 11.21 -6.78 -8.88
CA ASP A 17 11.51 -7.65 -7.76
C ASP A 17 10.62 -7.27 -6.56
N TYR A 18 9.54 -8.02 -6.38
CA TYR A 18 8.56 -7.80 -5.33
C TYR A 18 9.13 -8.00 -3.92
N ASP A 19 10.22 -8.75 -3.74
CA ASP A 19 10.80 -8.95 -2.41
C ASP A 19 11.52 -7.69 -1.90
N ARG A 20 11.91 -6.79 -2.79
CA ARG A 20 12.58 -5.51 -2.47
C ARG A 20 11.63 -4.33 -2.34
N ILE A 21 10.33 -4.54 -2.54
CA ILE A 21 9.31 -3.49 -2.52
C ILE A 21 8.41 -3.72 -1.31
N ASP A 22 8.49 -2.83 -0.33
CA ASP A 22 7.54 -2.83 0.78
C ASP A 22 6.19 -2.25 0.34
N ILE A 23 5.12 -2.76 0.94
CA ILE A 23 3.78 -2.16 0.85
C ILE A 23 3.44 -1.48 2.16
N ASN A 24 2.81 -0.30 2.08
CA ASN A 24 2.27 0.37 3.26
C ASN A 24 0.76 0.13 3.36
N GLN A 25 0.34 -0.59 4.39
CA GLN A 25 -1.06 -0.96 4.62
C GLN A 25 -1.78 -0.03 5.60
N CYS A 26 -1.05 0.90 6.22
CA CYS A 26 -1.60 1.82 7.20
C CYS A 26 -2.52 2.87 6.57
N PRO A 27 -3.37 3.54 7.36
CA PRO A 27 -4.18 4.66 6.88
C PRO A 27 -3.32 5.76 6.25
N PRO A 28 -3.91 6.62 5.39
CA PRO A 28 -3.21 7.78 4.86
C PRO A 28 -2.63 8.65 5.99
N SER A 29 -1.34 8.96 5.87
CA SER A 29 -0.59 9.79 6.81
C SER A 29 0.44 10.59 6.01
N GLU A 30 1.16 11.49 6.69
CA GLU A 30 2.33 12.12 6.10
C GLU A 30 3.32 11.04 5.62
N GLY A 31 3.77 11.12 4.37
CA GLY A 31 4.62 10.12 3.73
C GLY A 31 3.91 8.84 3.22
N ASN A 32 2.61 8.68 3.50
CA ASN A 32 1.79 7.55 3.04
C ASN A 32 0.49 8.02 2.34
N ASP A 33 0.49 9.24 1.82
CA ASP A 33 -0.66 9.74 1.07
C ASP A 33 -0.70 9.15 -0.35
N LYS A 34 -1.77 9.44 -1.09
CA LYS A 34 -2.01 8.93 -2.44
C LYS A 34 -0.86 9.28 -3.40
N PRO A 35 -0.48 8.37 -4.32
CA PRO A 35 -1.16 7.11 -4.65
C PRO A 35 -0.61 5.90 -3.88
N ASN A 36 -1.37 5.40 -2.90
CA ASN A 36 -1.14 4.11 -2.26
C ASN A 36 -2.41 3.26 -2.35
N ARG A 37 -2.35 2.15 -3.08
CA ARG A 37 -3.49 1.25 -3.28
C ARG A 37 -3.72 0.27 -2.11
N PHE A 38 -2.72 0.13 -1.23
CA PHE A 38 -2.75 -0.76 -0.07
C PHE A 38 -3.14 -0.03 1.22
N ALA A 39 -3.25 1.29 1.19
CA ALA A 39 -3.66 2.10 2.34
C ALA A 39 -4.98 1.60 2.93
N SER A 40 -5.11 1.69 4.26
CA SER A 40 -6.30 1.25 5.02
C SER A 40 -6.66 -0.23 4.83
N THR A 41 -5.70 -1.11 4.53
CA THR A 41 -5.90 -2.58 4.50
C THR A 41 -5.36 -3.29 5.74
N ALA A 42 -4.71 -2.56 6.64
CA ALA A 42 -4.30 -3.06 7.95
C ALA A 42 -5.52 -3.49 8.79
N ARG A 43 -5.37 -4.53 9.61
CA ARG A 43 -6.41 -5.05 10.52
C ARG A 43 -6.28 -4.53 11.94
N CYS A 44 -5.68 -3.35 12.10
CA CYS A 44 -5.54 -2.70 13.40
C CYS A 44 -6.89 -2.16 13.89
N LYS A 45 -7.04 -2.04 15.21
CA LYS A 45 -8.21 -1.38 15.81
C LYS A 45 -7.98 0.12 15.80
N GLU A 46 -8.61 0.85 14.89
CA GLU A 46 -8.35 2.29 14.70
C GLU A 46 -8.59 3.15 15.95
N GLU A 47 -9.48 2.72 16.84
CA GLU A 47 -9.81 3.43 18.07
C GLU A 47 -8.72 3.28 19.15
N THR A 48 -8.15 2.07 19.27
CA THR A 48 -7.27 1.70 20.40
C THR A 48 -5.82 1.50 20.01
N THR A 49 -5.51 1.48 18.71
CA THR A 49 -4.16 1.23 18.18
C THR A 49 -3.77 2.23 17.10
N GLU A 50 -2.47 2.35 16.89
CA GLU A 50 -1.81 3.10 15.83
C GLU A 50 -1.10 2.12 14.89
N CYS A 51 -1.19 2.36 13.59
CA CYS A 51 -0.57 1.49 12.59
C CYS A 51 0.80 2.06 12.20
N GLU A 52 1.85 1.25 12.33
CA GLU A 52 3.21 1.60 11.91
C GLU A 52 3.66 0.59 10.83
N PRO A 53 4.15 1.04 9.65
CA PRO A 53 4.64 0.14 8.61
C PRO A 53 5.96 -0.51 9.02
N ILE A 54 6.19 -1.76 8.60
CA ILE A 54 7.45 -2.48 8.82
C ILE A 54 8.28 -2.40 7.54
N HIS A 55 9.49 -1.86 7.63
CA HIS A 55 10.43 -1.77 6.52
C HIS A 55 11.18 -3.10 6.30
N GLY A 56 11.46 -3.44 5.05
CA GLY A 56 12.12 -4.69 4.65
C GLY A 56 11.24 -5.94 4.77
N TRP A 57 9.91 -5.76 4.84
CA TRP A 57 8.96 -6.87 4.88
C TRP A 57 8.66 -7.41 3.47
N GLY A 58 8.94 -6.64 2.42
CA GLY A 58 8.67 -6.97 1.03
C GLY A 58 7.18 -6.91 0.68
N PHE A 59 6.84 -7.36 -0.52
CA PHE A 59 5.48 -7.28 -1.06
C PHE A 59 4.58 -8.39 -0.51
N ARG A 60 4.28 -8.33 0.80
CA ARG A 60 3.43 -9.31 1.47
C ARG A 60 2.50 -8.65 2.49
N ARG A 61 1.35 -9.28 2.72
CA ARG A 61 0.39 -8.83 3.73
C ARG A 61 0.99 -8.93 5.14
N GLY A 62 0.59 -8.01 6.02
CA GLY A 62 1.04 -7.97 7.41
C GLY A 62 2.32 -7.16 7.62
N GLY A 63 2.76 -6.37 6.64
CA GLY A 63 3.92 -5.45 6.75
C GLY A 63 3.64 -4.22 7.60
N TYR A 64 2.95 -4.40 8.72
CA TYR A 64 2.60 -3.35 9.66
C TYR A 64 2.51 -3.94 11.07
N GLN A 65 2.71 -3.09 12.07
CA GLN A 65 2.45 -3.41 13.46
C GLN A 65 1.33 -2.51 14.01
N CYS A 66 0.46 -3.09 14.81
CA CYS A 66 -0.56 -2.34 15.54
C CYS A 66 -0.02 -2.03 16.93
N ARG A 67 0.42 -0.79 17.14
CA ARG A 67 0.92 -0.30 18.41
C ARG A 67 -0.25 0.18 19.26
N CYS A 68 -0.36 -0.27 20.51
CA CYS A 68 -1.41 0.22 21.41
C CYS A 68 -1.21 1.71 21.69
N ARG A 69 -2.30 2.48 21.60
CA ARG A 69 -2.30 3.88 22.04
C ARG A 69 -2.08 3.96 23.55
N PRO A 70 -1.53 5.07 24.07
CA PRO A 70 -1.41 5.26 25.51
C PRO A 70 -2.74 5.01 26.23
N GLY A 71 -2.74 4.17 27.26
CA GLY A 71 -3.94 3.79 28.03
C GLY A 71 -4.66 2.52 27.55
N PHE A 72 -4.28 1.94 26.41
CA PHE A 72 -4.79 0.65 25.91
C PHE A 72 -3.75 -0.46 26.12
N ARG A 73 -4.21 -1.69 26.37
CA ARG A 73 -3.38 -2.88 26.59
C ARG A 73 -3.85 -4.06 25.74
#